data_AF-A0A953PFD6-F1
#
_entry.id   AF-A0A953PFD6-F1
#
_cell.length_a   1.000
_cell.length_b   1.000
_cell.length_c   1.000
_cell.angle_alpha   90.00
_cell.angle_beta   90.00
_cell.angle_gamma   90.00
#
_symmetry.space_group_name_H-M   'P 1'
#
loop_
_entity.id
_entity.type
_entity.pdbx_description
1 polymer ?
#
loop_
_entity_poly.entity_id
_entity_poly.type
_entity_poly.pdbx_seq_one_letter_code
_entity_poly.pdbx_strand_id
1 'polypeptide(L)'
;MADISTFRQACKPDQDYNLLIVSDLHLSEGRHPQTKKFSRNEDFFFDEEFSRFLDYHQQHPQENGKPWHLIINGDFLDFLQVTSTDLDPVLDAEFLRYLDAGTVEEARAKLSYDRAHLDYGYGCGPREGVYKLWRIMDGHWRFFKALADFLVNGNRITMIKGNHDADFFYPEVQRAFVSKLRTIYEEEMKRAHDPAITQKMRRLANTCESGELRFSSWFYYEQNLLWVEHGNQYDNLNCFRNWLSPMLPRIPGYDRHQDELDLPWGSLFVRYLFNQVESSDPLSDHVRPQTKFISYFLAHQPFAAFKFLVTSGRYMLKKMRRSWSQLVPGAYAERDAAQAVAMEDLARHSDASLDQLREVYNLRAQSVLKEDPGSTLWRTIRFLTRSRFMLPVLLIVCPLASLYLWVRSFFPPAEEYDTLGHKAVEIAEKMKVRYVVMGHTHDTDLQPLATHAGEYFNTGTWTTVFSQEELLMGDESELVFACGIRENNGADLKMLLMKWNDPAGEPRLVRLLETGEERAASLARAKPAPPAHAVAA
;
A
#
# COMPACT_ATOMS: atom_id res chain seq x y z
N MET A 1 6.55 14.23 -25.50
CA MET A 1 5.76 14.06 -24.27
C MET A 1 4.77 12.96 -24.58
N ALA A 2 4.94 11.77 -24.01
CA ALA A 2 3.96 10.69 -24.18
C ALA A 2 2.62 11.14 -23.58
N ASP A 3 1.53 10.83 -24.28
CA ASP A 3 0.17 11.18 -23.90
C ASP A 3 -0.21 10.47 -22.58
N ILE A 4 -1.03 11.08 -21.73
CA ILE A 4 -1.46 10.48 -20.45
C ILE A 4 -2.28 9.20 -20.70
N SER A 5 -2.89 9.10 -21.89
CA SER A 5 -3.53 7.89 -22.38
C SER A 5 -2.56 6.70 -22.56
N THR A 6 -1.25 6.95 -22.71
CA THR A 6 -0.25 5.90 -22.98
C THR A 6 0.07 5.06 -21.74
N PHE A 7 -0.18 5.56 -20.53
CA PHE A 7 0.02 4.81 -19.27
C PHE A 7 -1.20 4.01 -18.84
N ARG A 8 -2.36 4.26 -19.44
CA ARG A 8 -3.64 3.64 -19.08
C ARG A 8 -4.11 2.78 -20.25
N GLN A 9 -3.73 1.51 -20.27
CA GLN A 9 -4.30 0.59 -21.23
C GLN A 9 -4.44 -0.85 -20.71
N ALA A 10 -5.64 -1.38 -20.98
CA ALA A 10 -6.07 -2.78 -21.05
C ALA A 10 -5.41 -3.77 -20.08
N CYS A 11 -6.12 -4.13 -19.00
CA CYS A 11 -5.94 -5.41 -18.31
C CYS A 11 -6.43 -6.55 -19.22
N LYS A 12 -5.75 -6.77 -20.35
CA LYS A 12 -5.94 -8.01 -21.12
C LYS A 12 -5.23 -9.15 -20.39
N PRO A 13 -5.84 -10.35 -20.33
CA PRO A 13 -5.29 -11.50 -19.63
C PRO A 13 -3.92 -11.87 -20.19
N ASP A 14 -2.95 -12.05 -19.30
CA ASP A 14 -1.54 -12.26 -19.67
C ASP A 14 -1.19 -13.74 -19.64
N GLN A 15 -1.81 -14.52 -20.53
CA GLN A 15 -1.59 -15.96 -20.65
C GLN A 15 -0.14 -16.32 -21.03
N ASP A 16 0.61 -15.33 -21.53
CA ASP A 16 2.00 -15.47 -21.94
C ASP A 16 3.00 -15.37 -20.79
N TYR A 17 2.57 -14.95 -19.59
CA TYR A 17 3.46 -14.69 -18.47
C TYR A 17 3.07 -15.53 -17.25
N ASN A 18 4.08 -16.04 -16.54
CA ASN A 18 3.93 -16.47 -15.16
C ASN A 18 3.82 -15.24 -14.24
N LEU A 19 3.24 -15.37 -13.06
CA LEU A 19 2.94 -14.25 -12.17
C LEU A 19 3.80 -14.31 -10.90
N LEU A 20 4.31 -13.16 -10.49
CA LEU A 20 4.85 -12.92 -9.15
C LEU A 20 4.04 -11.77 -8.54
N ILE A 21 3.38 -12.00 -7.41
CA ILE A 21 2.54 -10.99 -6.76
C ILE A 21 3.11 -10.71 -5.37
N VAL A 22 3.56 -9.48 -5.16
CA VAL A 22 4.11 -8.97 -3.90
C VAL A 22 3.28 -7.78 -3.43
N SER A 23 3.26 -7.49 -2.13
CA SER A 23 2.53 -6.37 -1.54
C SER A 23 3.25 -5.85 -0.29
N ASP A 24 2.91 -4.65 0.15
CA ASP A 24 3.30 -4.10 1.45
C ASP A 24 4.83 -4.11 1.64
N LEU A 25 5.54 -3.47 0.71
CA LEU A 25 7.00 -3.32 0.75
C LEU A 25 7.42 -2.10 1.59
N HIS A 26 6.64 -1.01 1.57
CA HIS A 26 6.89 0.22 2.34
C HIS A 26 8.30 0.82 2.20
N LEU A 27 8.85 0.92 0.98
CA LEU A 27 10.13 1.60 0.78
C LEU A 27 10.00 3.09 1.15
N SER A 28 10.79 3.54 2.12
CA SER A 28 10.87 4.94 2.56
C SER A 28 12.17 5.58 2.06
N GLU A 29 12.71 6.57 2.76
CA GLU A 29 13.87 7.37 2.31
C GLU A 29 15.16 6.57 2.05
N GLY A 30 15.24 5.34 2.52
CA GLY A 30 16.36 4.42 2.34
C GLY A 30 17.66 4.94 2.93
N ARG A 31 18.77 4.57 2.27
CA ARG A 31 20.11 4.96 2.73
C ARG A 31 20.44 6.40 2.34
N HIS A 32 20.91 7.17 3.30
CA HIS A 32 21.42 8.51 3.07
C HIS A 32 22.68 8.47 2.17
N PRO A 33 22.77 9.25 1.08
CA PRO A 33 23.86 9.13 0.10
C PRO A 33 25.26 9.32 0.69
N GLN A 34 25.42 10.26 1.62
CA GLN A 34 26.70 10.60 2.25
C GLN A 34 27.03 9.70 3.45
N THR A 35 26.11 9.53 4.40
CA THR A 35 26.39 8.79 5.65
C THR A 35 26.21 7.29 5.52
N LYS A 36 25.54 6.82 4.45
CA LYS A 36 25.16 5.42 4.19
C LYS A 36 24.27 4.78 5.25
N LYS A 37 23.77 5.56 6.22
CA LYS A 37 22.81 5.11 7.23
C LYS A 37 21.41 5.14 6.66
N PHE A 38 20.57 4.19 7.07
CA PHE A 38 19.14 4.24 6.77
C PHE A 38 18.46 5.41 7.47
N SER A 39 17.39 5.92 6.86
CA SER A 39 16.49 6.84 7.54
C SER A 39 15.87 6.17 8.75
N ARG A 40 15.39 6.99 9.69
CA ARG A 40 14.79 6.48 10.92
C ARG A 40 13.44 5.83 10.67
N ASN A 41 12.66 6.38 9.75
CA ASN A 41 11.34 5.88 9.42
C ASN A 41 11.46 4.91 8.21
N GLU A 42 12.48 4.06 8.21
CA GLU A 42 12.67 3.05 7.16
C GLU A 42 12.19 1.70 7.67
N ASP A 43 11.32 1.06 6.89
CA ASP A 43 10.76 -0.25 7.20
C ASP A 43 11.27 -1.34 6.25
N PHE A 44 11.84 -0.95 5.11
CA PHE A 44 12.33 -1.86 4.08
C PHE A 44 13.86 -1.95 4.12
N PHE A 45 14.37 -3.14 4.44
CA PHE A 45 15.81 -3.44 4.49
C PHE A 45 16.26 -4.50 3.48
N PHE A 46 15.38 -4.88 2.54
CA PHE A 46 15.53 -6.08 1.72
C PHE A 46 15.94 -5.77 0.26
N ASP A 47 16.70 -4.70 0.03
CA ASP A 47 17.14 -4.28 -1.33
C ASP A 47 17.87 -5.42 -2.05
N GLU A 48 18.79 -6.06 -1.33
CA GLU A 48 19.64 -7.11 -1.87
C GLU A 48 18.89 -8.44 -2.04
N GLU A 49 18.03 -8.79 -1.10
CA GLU A 49 17.16 -9.98 -1.09
C GLU A 49 16.16 -9.90 -2.25
N PHE A 50 15.50 -8.76 -2.44
CA PHE A 50 14.55 -8.55 -3.53
C PHE A 50 15.24 -8.62 -4.90
N SER A 51 16.46 -8.08 -5.02
CA SER A 51 17.27 -8.24 -6.24
C SER A 51 17.55 -9.72 -6.53
N ARG A 52 17.97 -10.50 -5.54
CA ARG A 52 18.23 -11.95 -5.71
C ARG A 52 16.96 -12.73 -6.03
N PHE A 53 15.84 -12.36 -5.43
CA PHE A 53 14.52 -12.91 -5.74
C PHE A 53 14.16 -12.74 -7.22
N LEU A 54 14.31 -11.53 -7.78
CA LEU A 54 14.07 -11.31 -9.21
C LEU A 54 15.10 -12.02 -10.10
N ASP A 55 16.37 -12.01 -9.71
CA ASP A 55 17.43 -12.70 -10.46
C ASP A 55 17.17 -14.22 -10.53
N TYR A 56 16.73 -14.83 -9.44
CA TYR A 56 16.38 -16.25 -9.39
C TYR A 56 15.31 -16.61 -10.43
N HIS A 57 14.20 -15.88 -10.46
CA HIS A 57 13.09 -16.17 -11.36
C HIS A 57 13.48 -15.93 -12.83
N GLN A 58 14.36 -14.97 -13.09
CA GLN A 58 14.89 -14.73 -14.44
C GLN A 58 15.85 -15.84 -14.92
N GLN A 59 16.64 -16.41 -14.01
CA GLN A 59 17.61 -17.46 -14.32
C GLN A 59 17.00 -18.87 -14.36
N HIS A 60 15.87 -19.05 -13.68
CA HIS A 60 15.14 -20.32 -13.61
C HIS A 60 13.75 -20.21 -14.24
N PRO A 61 13.63 -19.99 -15.58
CA PRO A 61 12.34 -20.03 -16.26
C PRO A 61 11.75 -21.46 -16.35
N GLN A 62 12.22 -22.39 -15.52
CA GLN A 62 12.21 -23.84 -15.74
C GLN A 62 10.84 -24.52 -15.70
N GLU A 63 9.77 -23.84 -15.32
CA GLU A 63 8.45 -24.50 -15.29
C GLU A 63 7.81 -24.59 -16.69
N ASN A 64 8.08 -23.63 -17.59
CA ASN A 64 7.51 -23.62 -18.94
C ASN A 64 8.22 -22.69 -19.96
N GLY A 65 9.30 -22.00 -19.58
CA GLY A 65 10.02 -21.07 -20.45
C GLY A 65 9.32 -19.72 -20.69
N LYS A 66 8.22 -19.42 -19.98
CA LYS A 66 7.49 -18.15 -20.12
C LYS A 66 8.17 -17.02 -19.34
N PRO A 67 8.09 -15.76 -19.82
CA PRO A 67 8.50 -14.58 -19.07
C PRO A 67 7.64 -14.38 -17.80
N TRP A 68 8.08 -13.48 -16.93
CA TRP A 68 7.41 -13.17 -15.67
C TRP A 68 6.69 -11.83 -15.71
N HIS A 69 5.55 -11.76 -15.02
CA HIS A 69 4.80 -10.55 -14.74
C HIS A 69 4.80 -10.33 -13.22
N LEU A 70 5.57 -9.35 -12.77
CA LEU A 70 5.56 -8.87 -11.40
C LEU A 70 4.38 -7.91 -11.18
N ILE A 71 3.48 -8.24 -10.27
CA ILE A 71 2.40 -7.39 -9.80
C ILE A 71 2.78 -6.90 -8.40
N ILE A 72 2.97 -5.59 -8.24
CA ILE A 72 3.19 -4.94 -6.95
C ILE A 72 1.83 -4.42 -6.48
N ASN A 73 1.23 -5.10 -5.49
CA ASN A 73 -0.17 -4.98 -5.10
C ASN A 73 -0.43 -3.94 -3.99
N GLY A 74 0.05 -2.72 -4.17
CA GLY A 74 -0.13 -1.64 -3.21
C GLY A 74 0.93 -1.61 -2.11
N ASP A 75 0.98 -0.46 -1.45
CA ASP A 75 1.96 -0.10 -0.41
C ASP A 75 3.39 -0.49 -0.82
N PHE A 76 3.72 -0.17 -2.07
CA PHE A 76 5.05 -0.31 -2.63
C PHE A 76 6.00 0.66 -1.93
N LEU A 77 5.60 1.93 -1.85
CA LEU A 77 6.40 3.02 -1.30
C LEU A 77 5.68 3.66 -0.12
N ASP A 78 6.42 4.21 0.85
CA ASP A 78 5.85 4.97 1.96
C ASP A 78 6.10 6.48 1.81
N PHE A 79 5.22 7.15 1.05
CA PHE A 79 5.30 8.61 0.86
C PHE A 79 5.00 9.40 2.15
N LEU A 80 4.40 8.77 3.15
CA LEU A 80 4.01 9.41 4.41
C LEU A 80 5.17 9.41 5.41
N GLN A 81 6.07 8.43 5.34
CA GLN A 81 7.25 8.31 6.18
C GLN A 81 8.47 9.14 5.68
N VAL A 82 8.45 9.62 4.43
CA VAL A 82 9.40 10.61 3.92
C VAL A 82 9.19 11.97 4.59
N THR A 83 9.99 12.24 5.63
CA THR A 83 9.89 13.45 6.47
C THR A 83 11.03 14.43 6.25
N SER A 84 12.09 14.05 5.54
CA SER A 84 13.18 14.96 5.18
C SER A 84 12.66 16.11 4.33
N THR A 85 13.13 17.31 4.69
CA THR A 85 12.91 18.54 3.92
C THR A 85 14.20 19.06 3.31
N ASP A 86 15.24 18.24 3.33
CA ASP A 86 16.52 18.55 2.72
C ASP A 86 16.42 18.27 1.21
N LEU A 87 16.59 19.32 0.40
CA LEU A 87 16.49 19.19 -1.05
C LEU A 87 17.80 18.67 -1.65
N ASP A 88 18.94 18.88 -0.98
CA ASP A 88 20.27 18.60 -1.51
C ASP A 88 20.42 17.19 -2.10
N PRO A 89 19.87 16.12 -1.49
CA PRO A 89 19.99 14.78 -2.05
C PRO A 89 19.27 14.53 -3.38
N VAL A 90 18.23 15.32 -3.70
CA VAL A 90 17.39 15.17 -4.90
C VAL A 90 17.54 16.35 -5.87
N LEU A 91 18.28 17.38 -5.47
CA LEU A 91 18.48 18.59 -6.24
C LEU A 91 19.48 18.35 -7.38
N ASP A 92 18.99 17.77 -8.47
CA ASP A 92 19.70 17.70 -9.74
C ASP A 92 19.07 18.65 -10.79
N ALA A 93 19.70 18.73 -11.95
CA ALA A 93 19.22 19.54 -13.07
C ALA A 93 17.84 19.08 -13.58
N GLU A 94 17.48 17.81 -13.37
CA GLU A 94 16.20 17.26 -13.78
C GLU A 94 15.08 17.74 -12.84
N PHE A 95 15.31 17.71 -11.53
CA PHE A 95 14.35 18.14 -10.51
C PHE A 95 14.08 19.65 -10.61
N LEU A 96 15.14 20.45 -10.77
CA LEU A 96 15.04 21.89 -10.97
C LEU A 96 14.22 22.23 -12.22
N ARG A 97 14.45 21.50 -13.33
CA ARG A 97 13.68 21.66 -14.56
C ARG A 97 12.22 21.24 -14.39
N TYR A 98 11.94 20.15 -13.66
CA TYR A 98 10.58 19.72 -13.35
C TYR A 98 9.81 20.79 -12.56
N LEU A 99 10.47 21.41 -11.57
CA LEU A 99 9.89 22.48 -10.78
C LEU A 99 9.92 23.83 -11.50
N ASP A 100 10.57 23.97 -12.65
CA ASP A 100 10.83 25.25 -13.33
C ASP A 100 11.53 26.26 -12.40
N ALA A 101 12.53 25.80 -11.65
CA ALA A 101 13.28 26.58 -10.67
C ALA A 101 14.74 26.75 -11.10
N GLY A 102 15.28 27.97 -10.97
CA GLY A 102 16.68 28.27 -11.24
C GLY A 102 17.59 28.16 -10.00
N THR A 103 17.01 28.16 -8.79
CA THR A 103 17.73 28.06 -7.51
C THR A 103 17.04 27.11 -6.53
N VAL A 104 17.76 26.72 -5.46
CA VAL A 104 17.23 25.86 -4.38
C VAL A 104 16.12 26.56 -3.62
N GLU A 105 16.28 27.86 -3.38
CA GLU A 105 15.31 28.68 -2.68
C GLU A 105 14.00 28.79 -3.47
N GLU A 106 14.10 28.94 -4.80
CA GLU A 106 12.94 28.91 -5.71
C GLU A 106 12.27 27.54 -5.71
N ALA A 107 13.04 26.46 -5.79
CA ALA A 107 12.50 25.10 -5.72
C ALA A 107 11.74 24.86 -4.41
N ARG A 108 12.35 25.23 -3.27
CA ARG A 108 11.73 25.11 -1.94
C ARG A 108 10.47 25.95 -1.81
N ALA A 109 10.41 27.13 -2.43
CA ALA A 109 9.22 27.98 -2.41
C ALA A 109 8.04 27.41 -3.20
N LYS A 110 8.30 26.50 -4.15
CA LYS A 110 7.27 25.84 -4.98
C LYS A 110 6.67 24.59 -4.35
N LEU A 111 7.25 24.10 -3.24
CA LEU A 111 6.77 22.95 -2.48
C LEU A 111 5.91 23.38 -1.28
N SER A 112 4.83 22.64 -1.04
CA SER A 112 3.93 22.76 0.10
C SER A 112 4.54 22.08 1.33
N TYR A 113 4.69 22.81 2.43
CA TYR A 113 5.11 22.26 3.73
C TYR A 113 4.68 23.17 4.86
N ASP A 114 4.71 22.63 6.08
CA ASP A 114 4.42 23.38 7.28
C ASP A 114 5.69 24.06 7.82
N ARG A 115 5.78 25.39 7.64
CA ARG A 115 6.94 26.17 8.08
C ARG A 115 7.16 26.14 9.60
N ALA A 116 6.12 25.87 10.39
CA ALA A 116 6.24 25.79 11.84
C ALA A 116 6.65 24.39 12.31
N HIS A 117 6.50 23.37 11.45
CA HIS A 117 6.69 21.96 11.77
C HIS A 117 7.31 21.22 10.57
N LEU A 118 8.60 21.44 10.35
CA LEU A 118 9.37 20.79 9.27
C LEU A 118 9.44 19.26 9.46
N ASP A 119 9.28 18.80 10.69
CA ASP A 119 9.27 17.41 11.13
C ASP A 119 8.13 16.56 10.52
N TYR A 120 7.11 17.19 9.94
CA TYR A 120 6.01 16.50 9.22
C TYR A 120 6.25 16.36 7.71
N GLY A 121 7.42 16.76 7.20
CA GLY A 121 7.77 16.69 5.79
C GLY A 121 6.91 17.56 4.86
N TYR A 122 7.13 17.37 3.55
CA TYR A 122 6.35 18.04 2.50
C TYR A 122 4.92 17.50 2.38
N GLY A 123 4.03 18.28 1.78
CA GLY A 123 2.61 17.97 1.51
C GLY A 123 2.38 16.69 0.69
N CYS A 124 1.13 16.48 0.27
CA CYS A 124 0.72 15.32 -0.53
C CYS A 124 0.17 15.77 -1.90
N GLY A 125 0.77 16.81 -2.48
CA GLY A 125 0.49 17.24 -3.85
C GLY A 125 1.46 16.60 -4.84
N PRO A 126 1.26 16.80 -6.15
CA PRO A 126 2.04 16.13 -7.18
C PRO A 126 3.54 16.47 -7.12
N ARG A 127 3.90 17.71 -6.79
CA ARG A 127 5.31 18.14 -6.72
C ARG A 127 6.03 17.50 -5.54
N GLU A 128 5.35 17.45 -4.40
CA GLU A 128 5.85 16.83 -3.19
C GLU A 128 5.95 15.31 -3.36
N GLY A 129 4.99 14.69 -4.03
CA GLY A 129 5.04 13.29 -4.44
C GLY A 129 6.31 13.01 -5.27
N VAL A 130 6.60 13.81 -6.30
CA VAL A 130 7.83 13.65 -7.11
C VAL A 130 9.10 13.77 -6.27
N TYR A 131 9.17 14.74 -5.35
CA TYR A 131 10.31 14.86 -4.43
C TYR A 131 10.50 13.58 -3.60
N LYS A 132 9.42 13.13 -2.94
CA LYS A 132 9.46 11.96 -2.06
C LYS A 132 9.84 10.69 -2.81
N LEU A 133 9.24 10.51 -4.00
CA LEU A 133 9.57 9.42 -4.89
C LEU A 133 11.06 9.36 -5.21
N TRP A 134 11.67 10.49 -5.60
CA TRP A 134 13.09 10.49 -5.94
C TRP A 134 13.97 10.28 -4.71
N ARG A 135 13.58 10.80 -3.53
CA ARG A 135 14.27 10.51 -2.28
C ARG A 135 14.32 9.02 -1.98
N ILE A 136 13.18 8.33 -2.12
CA ILE A 136 13.05 6.88 -1.94
C ILE A 136 13.92 6.14 -2.96
N MET A 137 13.81 6.51 -4.25
CA MET A 137 14.55 5.85 -5.33
C MET A 137 16.07 5.98 -5.22
N ASP A 138 16.56 7.13 -4.75
CA ASP A 138 17.98 7.32 -4.48
C ASP A 138 18.46 6.50 -3.27
N GLY A 139 17.61 6.36 -2.25
CA GLY A 139 17.88 5.56 -1.05
C GLY A 139 17.97 4.05 -1.33
N HIS A 140 17.21 3.58 -2.32
CA HIS A 140 17.04 2.17 -2.70
C HIS A 140 17.45 1.87 -4.14
N TRP A 141 18.50 2.54 -4.64
CA TRP A 141 18.91 2.44 -6.05
C TRP A 141 19.14 0.98 -6.53
N ARG A 142 19.54 0.06 -5.64
CA ARG A 142 19.72 -1.37 -5.96
C ARG A 142 18.39 -2.03 -6.33
N PHE A 143 17.35 -1.78 -5.56
CA PHE A 143 16.00 -2.27 -5.81
C PHE A 143 15.48 -1.79 -7.16
N PHE A 144 15.57 -0.49 -7.42
CA PHE A 144 15.09 0.09 -8.68
C PHE A 144 15.92 -0.34 -9.89
N LYS A 145 17.24 -0.54 -9.72
CA LYS A 145 18.08 -1.15 -10.75
C LYS A 145 17.60 -2.58 -11.08
N ALA A 146 17.24 -3.38 -10.08
CA ALA A 146 16.71 -4.73 -10.30
C ALA A 146 15.37 -4.72 -11.05
N LEU A 147 14.46 -3.79 -10.74
CA LEU A 147 13.23 -3.60 -11.54
C LEU A 147 13.53 -3.24 -13.00
N ALA A 148 14.53 -2.38 -13.23
CA ALA A 148 14.91 -1.98 -14.59
C ALA A 148 15.52 -3.16 -15.38
N ASP A 149 16.38 -3.97 -14.77
CA ASP A 149 16.90 -5.21 -15.38
C ASP A 149 15.77 -6.17 -15.73
N PHE A 150 14.83 -6.36 -14.81
CA PHE A 150 13.67 -7.24 -15.01
C PHE A 150 12.88 -6.86 -16.27
N LEU A 151 12.58 -5.56 -16.43
CA LEU A 151 11.91 -5.04 -17.63
C LEU A 151 12.75 -5.17 -18.90
N VAL A 152 14.06 -4.87 -18.83
CA VAL A 152 14.97 -4.96 -19.99
C VAL A 152 15.07 -6.38 -20.51
N ASN A 153 14.96 -7.38 -19.62
CA ASN A 153 14.97 -8.80 -19.96
C ASN A 153 13.63 -9.31 -20.53
N GLY A 154 12.67 -8.43 -20.81
CA GLY A 154 11.40 -8.76 -21.47
C GLY A 154 10.30 -9.21 -20.52
N ASN A 155 10.49 -9.05 -19.21
CA ASN A 155 9.45 -9.26 -18.22
C ASN A 155 8.55 -8.02 -18.08
N ARG A 156 7.46 -8.16 -17.32
CA ARG A 156 6.44 -7.12 -17.15
C ARG A 156 6.27 -6.73 -15.68
N ILE A 157 5.96 -5.46 -15.43
CA ILE A 157 5.61 -4.96 -14.11
C ILE A 157 4.26 -4.23 -14.16
N THR A 158 3.34 -4.57 -13.26
CA THR A 158 2.15 -3.77 -12.97
C THR A 158 2.20 -3.30 -11.52
N MET A 159 2.03 -2.00 -11.31
CA MET A 159 1.93 -1.39 -9.99
C MET A 159 0.46 -1.04 -9.71
N ILE A 160 -0.06 -1.53 -8.60
CA ILE A 160 -1.34 -1.12 -8.03
C ILE A 160 -1.02 -0.22 -6.84
N LYS A 161 -1.74 0.90 -6.67
CA LYS A 161 -1.54 1.79 -5.51
C LYS A 161 -2.29 1.27 -4.28
N GLY A 162 -1.71 1.46 -3.10
CA GLY A 162 -2.30 1.32 -1.76
C GLY A 162 -2.45 2.68 -1.04
N ASN A 163 -2.67 2.67 0.27
CA ASN A 163 -2.86 3.88 1.07
C ASN A 163 -1.57 4.64 1.38
N HIS A 164 -0.41 4.00 1.34
CA HIS A 164 0.89 4.63 1.59
C HIS A 164 1.53 5.24 0.33
N ASP A 165 1.13 4.78 -0.85
CA ASP A 165 1.60 5.26 -2.15
C ASP A 165 0.48 5.76 -3.08
N ALA A 166 -0.61 6.26 -2.47
CA ALA A 166 -1.72 6.89 -3.18
C ALA A 166 -1.27 8.03 -4.11
N ASP A 167 -0.08 8.61 -3.90
CA ASP A 167 0.60 9.57 -4.76
C ASP A 167 0.80 9.05 -6.21
N PHE A 168 0.86 7.74 -6.44
CA PHE A 168 0.83 7.17 -7.80
C PHE A 168 -0.47 7.47 -8.58
N PHE A 169 -1.48 8.04 -7.94
CA PHE A 169 -2.62 8.65 -8.64
C PHE A 169 -2.18 9.76 -9.61
N TYR A 170 -1.14 10.55 -9.25
CA TYR A 170 -0.69 11.68 -10.05
C TYR A 170 0.10 11.20 -11.28
N PRO A 171 -0.30 11.60 -12.50
CA PRO A 171 0.49 11.32 -13.70
C PRO A 171 1.92 11.87 -13.64
N GLU A 172 2.14 12.96 -12.90
CA GLU A 172 3.46 13.55 -12.63
C GLU A 172 4.37 12.56 -11.91
N VAL A 173 3.85 11.89 -10.88
CA VAL A 173 4.59 10.92 -10.06
C VAL A 173 4.91 9.67 -10.89
N GLN A 174 3.95 9.18 -11.68
CA GLN A 174 4.19 8.05 -12.60
C GLN A 174 5.28 8.38 -13.65
N ARG A 175 5.24 9.57 -14.28
CA ARG A 175 6.28 9.98 -15.23
C ARG A 175 7.64 10.15 -14.56
N ALA A 176 7.66 10.72 -13.36
CA ALA A 176 8.87 10.90 -12.58
C ALA A 176 9.50 9.56 -12.17
N PHE A 177 8.69 8.55 -11.86
CA PHE A 177 9.15 7.19 -11.60
C PHE A 177 9.90 6.63 -12.80
N VAL A 178 9.28 6.67 -13.97
CA VAL A 178 9.88 6.13 -15.21
C VAL A 178 11.17 6.88 -15.57
N SER A 179 11.18 8.21 -15.40
CA SER A 179 12.37 9.01 -15.67
C SER A 179 13.51 8.64 -14.73
N LYS A 180 13.26 8.61 -13.42
CA LYS A 180 14.27 8.30 -12.40
C LYS A 180 14.77 6.86 -12.49
N LEU A 181 13.90 5.90 -12.82
CA LEU A 181 14.26 4.51 -13.06
C LEU A 181 15.29 4.40 -14.20
N ARG A 182 15.07 5.15 -15.29
CA ARG A 182 16.01 5.22 -16.41
C ARG A 182 17.34 5.85 -16.01
N THR A 183 17.31 6.94 -15.23
CA THR A 183 18.52 7.60 -14.75
C THR A 183 19.37 6.67 -13.88
N ILE A 184 18.76 6.02 -12.88
CA ILE A 184 19.44 5.05 -12.01
C ILE A 184 20.06 3.93 -12.84
N TYR A 185 19.28 3.35 -13.76
CA TYR A 185 19.76 2.25 -14.58
C TYR A 185 20.91 2.67 -15.50
N GLU A 186 20.82 3.84 -16.14
CA GLU A 186 21.88 4.37 -16.99
C GLU A 186 23.18 4.60 -16.22
N GLU A 187 23.11 5.19 -15.03
CA GLU A 187 24.27 5.41 -14.16
C GLU A 187 24.95 4.09 -13.78
N GLU A 188 24.17 3.08 -13.37
CA GLU A 188 24.69 1.77 -12.98
C GLU A 188 25.32 1.02 -14.16
N MET A 189 24.69 1.05 -15.33
CA MET A 189 25.25 0.43 -16.54
C MET A 189 26.55 1.13 -16.99
N LYS A 190 26.65 2.46 -16.86
CA LYS A 190 27.89 3.20 -17.11
C LYS A 190 28.99 2.83 -16.12
N ARG A 191 28.67 2.75 -14.82
CA ARG A 191 29.62 2.31 -13.77
C ARG A 191 30.14 0.89 -14.04
N ALA A 192 29.26 0.00 -14.49
CA ALA A 192 29.59 -1.37 -14.85
C ALA A 192 30.31 -1.52 -16.21
N HIS A 193 30.45 -0.44 -17.00
CA HIS A 193 31.00 -0.46 -18.36
C HIS A 193 30.29 -1.45 -19.29
N ASP A 194 28.97 -1.56 -19.18
CA ASP A 194 28.18 -2.52 -19.98
C ASP A 194 28.19 -2.13 -21.48
N PRO A 195 28.72 -2.98 -22.38
CA PRO A 195 28.81 -2.67 -23.81
C PRO A 195 27.43 -2.62 -24.49
N ALA A 196 26.39 -3.20 -23.88
CA ALA A 196 25.02 -3.23 -24.40
C ALA A 196 24.14 -2.09 -23.87
N ILE A 197 24.70 -1.11 -23.14
CA ILE A 197 23.94 -0.01 -22.52
C ILE A 197 22.98 0.68 -23.50
N THR A 198 23.42 0.99 -24.72
CA THR A 198 22.58 1.67 -25.73
C THR A 198 21.34 0.85 -26.09
N GLN A 199 21.48 -0.47 -26.25
CA GLN A 199 20.36 -1.36 -26.57
C GLN A 199 19.42 -1.50 -25.37
N LYS A 200 19.97 -1.73 -24.17
CA LYS A 200 19.21 -1.87 -22.94
C LYS A 200 18.41 -0.60 -22.60
N MET A 201 19.02 0.58 -22.75
CA MET A 201 18.34 1.86 -22.56
C MET A 201 17.23 2.11 -23.58
N ARG A 202 17.42 1.70 -24.83
CA ARG A 202 16.35 1.75 -25.85
C ARG A 202 15.18 0.84 -25.47
N ARG A 203 15.46 -0.37 -24.98
CA ARG A 203 14.42 -1.30 -24.53
C ARG A 203 13.65 -0.71 -23.36
N LEU A 204 14.35 -0.24 -22.32
CA LEU A 204 13.74 0.36 -21.12
C LEU A 204 12.88 1.57 -21.47
N ALA A 205 13.33 2.44 -22.38
CA ALA A 205 12.58 3.62 -22.81
C ALA A 205 11.23 3.30 -23.45
N ASN A 206 11.09 2.13 -24.08
CA ASN A 206 9.88 1.71 -24.78
C ASN A 206 8.91 0.90 -23.90
N THR A 207 9.26 0.62 -22.64
CA THR A 207 8.47 -0.29 -21.77
C THR A 207 7.07 0.22 -21.46
N CYS A 208 6.90 1.54 -21.26
CA CYS A 208 5.58 2.12 -21.03
C CYS A 208 4.73 2.09 -22.30
N GLU A 209 5.30 2.51 -23.44
CA GLU A 209 4.62 2.51 -24.74
C GLU A 209 4.23 1.09 -25.19
N SER A 210 5.04 0.09 -24.83
CA SER A 210 4.79 -1.32 -25.13
C SER A 210 3.89 -2.01 -24.10
N GLY A 211 3.51 -1.31 -23.02
CA GLY A 211 2.68 -1.83 -21.95
C GLY A 211 3.36 -2.89 -21.06
N GLU A 212 4.69 -2.88 -20.96
CA GLU A 212 5.49 -3.76 -20.09
C GLU A 212 5.67 -3.18 -18.69
N LEU A 213 5.59 -1.85 -18.53
CA LEU A 213 5.47 -1.19 -17.22
C LEU A 213 4.11 -0.49 -17.16
N ARG A 214 3.25 -0.87 -16.21
CA ARG A 214 1.88 -0.37 -16.08
C ARG A 214 1.62 0.18 -14.68
N PHE A 215 0.80 1.23 -14.62
CA PHE A 215 0.22 1.75 -13.39
C PHE A 215 -1.28 1.51 -13.41
N SER A 216 -1.78 0.67 -12.49
CA SER A 216 -3.20 0.45 -12.28
C SER A 216 -3.74 1.38 -11.20
N SER A 217 -4.92 1.95 -11.45
CA SER A 217 -5.58 2.83 -10.49
C SER A 217 -6.31 2.06 -9.38
N TRP A 218 -6.54 0.76 -9.52
CA TRP A 218 -7.28 -0.02 -8.52
C TRP A 218 -6.92 -1.51 -8.46
N PHE A 219 -6.97 -2.24 -9.59
CA PHE A 219 -6.86 -3.70 -9.56
C PHE A 219 -6.07 -4.26 -10.76
N TYR A 220 -5.67 -5.52 -10.67
CA TYR A 220 -5.35 -6.38 -11.81
C TYR A 220 -6.41 -7.47 -11.92
N TYR A 221 -6.90 -7.72 -13.14
CA TYR A 221 -8.01 -8.64 -13.36
C TYR A 221 -7.79 -9.48 -14.62
N GLU A 222 -7.98 -10.78 -14.47
CA GLU A 222 -8.12 -11.75 -15.55
C GLU A 222 -9.50 -12.37 -15.49
N GLN A 223 -10.22 -12.27 -16.60
CA GLN A 223 -11.63 -12.64 -16.66
C GLN A 223 -11.88 -14.07 -16.20
N ASN A 224 -12.78 -14.23 -15.23
CA ASN A 224 -13.15 -15.49 -14.59
C ASN A 224 -12.02 -16.25 -13.89
N LEU A 225 -10.83 -15.66 -13.73
CA LEU A 225 -9.64 -16.36 -13.24
C LEU A 225 -9.03 -15.72 -12.01
N LEU A 226 -8.64 -14.45 -12.09
CA LEU A 226 -7.82 -13.81 -11.05
C LEU A 226 -8.27 -12.36 -10.83
N TRP A 227 -8.44 -11.98 -9.56
CA TRP A 227 -8.60 -10.60 -9.11
C TRP A 227 -7.50 -10.27 -8.11
N VAL A 228 -6.79 -9.17 -8.32
CA VAL A 228 -5.75 -8.68 -7.41
C VAL A 228 -6.05 -7.22 -7.08
N GLU A 229 -6.19 -6.91 -5.80
CA GLU A 229 -6.27 -5.54 -5.30
C GLU A 229 -5.65 -5.43 -3.92
N HIS A 230 -5.25 -4.23 -3.51
CA HIS A 230 -4.51 -4.08 -2.26
C HIS A 230 -5.34 -4.42 -1.01
N GLY A 231 -6.61 -3.97 -0.95
CA GLY A 231 -7.54 -4.32 0.14
C GLY A 231 -7.87 -3.19 1.13
N ASN A 232 -7.12 -2.08 1.11
CA ASN A 232 -7.31 -0.95 2.03
C ASN A 232 -8.70 -0.31 2.02
N GLN A 233 -9.48 -0.46 0.95
CA GLN A 233 -10.83 0.08 0.87
C GLN A 233 -11.82 -0.63 1.81
N TYR A 234 -11.48 -1.82 2.33
CA TYR A 234 -12.30 -2.58 3.27
C TYR A 234 -11.98 -2.27 4.74
N ASP A 235 -10.95 -1.44 5.00
CA ASP A 235 -10.59 -0.93 6.31
C ASP A 235 -11.11 0.49 6.51
N ASN A 236 -11.98 0.70 7.51
CA ASN A 236 -12.63 1.99 7.73
C ASN A 236 -11.66 3.14 8.11
N LEU A 237 -10.46 2.83 8.59
CA LEU A 237 -9.44 3.82 8.95
C LEU A 237 -8.56 4.20 7.76
N ASN A 238 -8.40 3.29 6.80
CA ASN A 238 -7.51 3.42 5.65
C ASN A 238 -8.23 3.57 4.30
N CYS A 239 -9.57 3.45 4.27
CA CYS A 239 -10.35 3.63 3.06
C CYS A 239 -10.48 5.10 2.65
N PHE A 240 -10.38 5.33 1.35
CA PHE A 240 -10.56 6.64 0.75
C PHE A 240 -12.03 6.79 0.34
N ARG A 241 -12.60 7.97 0.54
CA ARG A 241 -13.99 8.24 0.10
C ARG A 241 -14.16 8.07 -1.42
N ASN A 242 -13.20 8.62 -2.18
CA ASN A 242 -13.18 8.59 -3.64
C ASN A 242 -11.86 7.96 -4.11
N TRP A 243 -11.78 6.62 -4.14
CA TRP A 243 -10.51 5.92 -4.37
C TRP A 243 -9.83 6.19 -5.73
N LEU A 244 -10.63 6.37 -6.78
CA LEU A 244 -10.20 6.69 -8.14
C LEU A 244 -10.05 8.21 -8.37
N SER A 245 -10.50 9.03 -7.43
CA SER A 245 -10.26 10.48 -7.39
C SER A 245 -9.94 10.94 -5.95
N PRO A 246 -8.81 10.50 -5.38
CA PRO A 246 -8.50 10.64 -3.95
C PRO A 246 -7.96 12.04 -3.60
N MET A 247 -8.45 13.09 -4.27
CA MET A 247 -8.00 14.47 -4.08
C MET A 247 -8.89 15.21 -3.07
N LEU A 248 -8.30 16.17 -2.35
CA LEU A 248 -9.06 17.06 -1.48
C LEU A 248 -10.18 17.75 -2.27
N PRO A 249 -11.41 17.79 -1.73
CA PRO A 249 -12.46 18.57 -2.32
C PRO A 249 -12.11 20.07 -2.23
N ARG A 250 -12.73 20.87 -3.09
CA ARG A 250 -12.55 22.32 -3.03
C ARG A 250 -13.14 22.88 -1.73
N ILE A 251 -12.29 23.48 -0.91
CA ILE A 251 -12.69 24.11 0.36
C ILE A 251 -12.62 25.64 0.19
N PRO A 252 -13.76 26.36 0.34
CA PRO A 252 -13.77 27.82 0.23
C PRO A 252 -12.79 28.51 1.19
N GLY A 253 -11.89 29.35 0.66
CA GLY A 253 -10.87 30.04 1.44
C GLY A 253 -9.60 29.23 1.70
N TYR A 254 -9.46 28.05 1.09
CA TYR A 254 -8.29 27.17 1.20
C TYR A 254 -7.73 26.81 -0.18
N ASP A 255 -7.35 27.81 -0.97
CA ASP A 255 -6.96 27.63 -2.38
C ASP A 255 -5.53 27.07 -2.57
N ARG A 256 -4.66 27.13 -1.57
CA ARG A 256 -3.23 26.73 -1.69
C ARG A 256 -2.98 25.21 -1.76
N HIS A 257 -3.98 24.39 -1.48
CA HIS A 257 -3.81 22.94 -1.25
C HIS A 257 -4.86 22.09 -1.97
N GLN A 258 -5.50 22.62 -3.02
CA GLN A 258 -6.56 21.90 -3.74
C GLN A 258 -6.05 20.67 -4.50
N ASP A 259 -4.75 20.63 -4.80
CA ASP A 259 -4.12 19.53 -5.52
C ASP A 259 -3.61 18.41 -4.60
N GLU A 260 -3.80 18.50 -3.27
CA GLU A 260 -3.34 17.49 -2.32
C GLU A 260 -4.31 16.30 -2.18
N LEU A 261 -3.80 15.15 -1.75
CA LEU A 261 -4.61 13.97 -1.45
C LEU A 261 -5.55 14.16 -0.26
N ASP A 262 -6.78 13.66 -0.40
CA ASP A 262 -7.77 13.58 0.68
C ASP A 262 -7.49 12.36 1.57
N LEU A 263 -6.43 12.46 2.38
CA LEU A 263 -5.94 11.35 3.20
C LEU A 263 -7.01 10.77 4.15
N PRO A 264 -7.05 9.44 4.34
CA PRO A 264 -7.87 8.79 5.36
C PRO A 264 -7.28 8.98 6.77
N TRP A 265 -7.97 8.46 7.78
CA TRP A 265 -7.57 8.65 9.19
C TRP A 265 -6.20 8.04 9.47
N GLY A 266 -5.96 6.80 9.03
CA GLY A 266 -4.71 6.07 9.22
C GLY A 266 -3.52 6.83 8.61
N SER A 267 -3.64 7.31 7.37
CA SER A 267 -2.57 8.09 6.74
C SER A 267 -2.25 9.42 7.46
N LEU A 268 -3.26 10.10 8.00
CA LEU A 268 -3.03 11.31 8.81
C LEU A 268 -2.39 10.98 10.16
N PHE A 269 -2.77 9.85 10.75
CA PHE A 269 -2.15 9.32 11.96
C PHE A 269 -0.67 9.00 11.72
N VAL A 270 -0.33 8.32 10.63
CA VAL A 270 1.07 8.05 10.27
C VAL A 270 1.86 9.34 10.19
N ARG A 271 1.38 10.27 9.35
CA ARG A 271 2.06 11.52 9.04
C ARG A 271 2.31 12.45 10.24
N TYR A 272 1.31 12.64 11.11
CA TYR A 272 1.38 13.65 12.19
C TYR A 272 1.70 13.07 13.57
N LEU A 273 1.65 11.75 13.72
CA LEU A 273 1.79 11.09 15.02
C LEU A 273 2.82 9.97 14.98
N PHE A 274 2.64 8.96 14.13
CA PHE A 274 3.51 7.77 14.13
C PHE A 274 4.99 8.12 13.91
N ASN A 275 5.28 8.88 12.85
CA ASN A 275 6.66 9.33 12.52
C ASN A 275 7.34 10.12 13.66
N GLN A 276 6.56 10.72 14.56
CA GLN A 276 7.07 11.44 15.73
C GLN A 276 7.32 10.53 16.93
N VAL A 277 6.54 9.47 17.09
CA VAL A 277 6.69 8.56 18.24
C VAL A 277 7.88 7.61 18.04
N GLU A 278 8.12 7.13 16.83
CA GLU A 278 9.34 6.37 16.47
C GLU A 278 10.62 7.14 16.80
N SER A 279 10.56 8.48 16.85
CA SER A 279 11.70 9.30 17.28
C SER A 279 12.13 9.08 18.74
N SER A 280 11.21 8.58 19.57
CA SER A 280 11.33 8.56 21.03
C SER A 280 11.48 7.17 21.63
N ASP A 281 11.16 6.10 20.89
CA ASP A 281 11.31 4.71 21.34
C ASP A 281 11.61 3.80 20.13
N PRO A 282 12.85 3.35 19.91
CA PRO A 282 13.19 2.41 18.83
C PRO A 282 12.51 1.04 18.94
N LEU A 283 11.86 0.73 20.08
CA LEU A 283 11.08 -0.49 20.26
C LEU A 283 9.61 -0.32 19.84
N SER A 284 9.21 0.86 19.31
CA SER A 284 7.86 1.10 18.77
C SER A 284 7.57 0.33 17.50
N ASP A 285 8.60 -0.13 16.80
CA ASP A 285 8.52 -0.96 15.58
C ASP A 285 7.85 -2.33 15.81
N HIS A 286 7.59 -2.69 17.07
CA HIS A 286 7.19 -4.03 17.47
C HIS A 286 5.67 -4.29 17.43
N VAL A 287 4.84 -3.31 17.10
CA VAL A 287 3.37 -3.45 17.17
C VAL A 287 2.71 -3.09 15.84
N ARG A 288 2.61 -4.09 14.96
CA ARG A 288 1.74 -4.06 13.77
C ARG A 288 0.49 -4.90 14.04
N PRO A 289 -0.71 -4.53 13.52
CA PRO A 289 -1.02 -3.34 12.73
C PRO A 289 -0.98 -2.02 13.53
N GLN A 290 -0.83 -0.89 12.81
CA GLN A 290 -0.68 0.48 13.32
C GLN A 290 -1.77 0.91 14.34
N THR A 291 -2.95 0.27 14.29
CA THR A 291 -4.05 0.48 15.25
C THR A 291 -3.76 -0.12 16.63
N LYS A 292 -3.07 -1.27 16.69
CA LYS A 292 -2.61 -1.90 17.93
C LYS A 292 -1.53 -1.05 18.60
N PHE A 293 -0.69 -0.36 17.82
CA PHE A 293 0.32 0.55 18.34
C PHE A 293 -0.25 1.63 19.25
N ILE A 294 -1.40 2.22 18.92
CA ILE A 294 -2.05 3.24 19.77
C ILE A 294 -2.39 2.68 21.14
N SER A 295 -2.94 1.47 21.18
CA SER A 295 -3.34 0.81 22.43
C SER A 295 -2.12 0.42 23.27
N TYR A 296 -1.08 -0.10 22.62
CA TYR A 296 0.21 -0.40 23.24
C TYR A 296 0.88 0.87 23.80
N PHE A 297 0.99 1.93 23.00
CA PHE A 297 1.62 3.19 23.38
C PHE A 297 0.91 3.86 24.57
N LEU A 298 -0.42 3.83 24.58
CA LEU A 298 -1.21 4.32 25.73
C LEU A 298 -1.04 3.45 26.97
N ALA A 299 -0.90 2.13 26.83
CA ALA A 299 -0.77 1.19 27.95
C ALA A 299 0.65 1.19 28.55
N HIS A 300 1.69 1.28 27.72
CA HIS A 300 3.08 1.08 28.14
C HIS A 300 3.91 2.37 28.24
N GLN A 301 3.52 3.45 27.54
CA GLN A 301 4.23 4.73 27.56
C GLN A 301 3.27 5.92 27.89
N PRO A 302 2.53 5.89 29.01
CA PRO A 302 1.44 6.84 29.27
C PRO A 302 1.89 8.30 29.38
N PHE A 303 3.12 8.57 29.85
CA PHE A 303 3.66 9.93 29.93
C PHE A 303 4.04 10.48 28.55
N ALA A 304 4.62 9.66 27.68
CA ALA A 304 4.94 10.04 26.30
C ALA A 304 3.64 10.27 25.51
N ALA A 305 2.65 9.38 25.67
CA ALA A 305 1.33 9.54 25.09
C ALA A 305 0.62 10.82 25.56
N PHE A 306 0.69 11.13 26.85
CA PHE A 306 0.15 12.38 27.38
C PHE A 306 0.87 13.61 26.82
N LYS A 307 2.21 13.63 26.84
CA LYS A 307 3.03 14.72 26.27
C LYS A 307 2.69 14.95 24.81
N PHE A 308 2.62 13.89 24.02
CA PHE A 308 2.22 13.93 22.62
C PHE A 308 0.85 14.58 22.45
N LEU A 309 -0.13 14.13 23.22
CA LEU A 309 -1.50 14.53 23.06
C LEU A 309 -1.74 16.01 23.39
N VAL A 310 -0.91 16.59 24.27
CA VAL A 310 -0.93 18.04 24.57
C VAL A 310 -0.09 18.89 23.60
N THR A 311 0.88 18.30 22.87
CA THR A 311 1.68 18.97 21.84
C THR A 311 1.19 18.63 20.42
N SER A 312 1.78 17.63 19.78
CA SER A 312 1.58 17.26 18.38
C SER A 312 0.15 16.75 18.12
N GLY A 313 -0.46 16.04 19.07
CA GLY A 313 -1.86 15.61 18.98
C GLY A 313 -2.84 16.78 18.91
N ARG A 314 -2.61 17.85 19.68
CA ARG A 314 -3.41 19.09 19.60
C ARG A 314 -3.22 19.79 18.26
N TYR A 315 -2.01 19.76 17.71
CA TYR A 315 -1.71 20.31 16.38
C TYR A 315 -2.45 19.54 15.28
N MET A 316 -2.34 18.21 15.28
CA MET A 316 -3.04 17.30 14.38
C MET A 316 -4.56 17.54 14.42
N LEU A 317 -5.17 17.53 15.61
CA LEU A 317 -6.61 17.77 15.78
C LEU A 317 -7.05 19.15 15.28
N LYS A 318 -6.19 20.18 15.42
CA LYS A 318 -6.46 21.52 14.89
C LYS A 318 -6.39 21.54 13.36
N LYS A 319 -5.42 20.84 12.75
CA LYS A 319 -5.29 20.72 11.29
C LYS A 319 -6.48 19.98 10.71
N MET A 320 -6.81 18.81 11.26
CA MET A 320 -8.01 18.04 10.95
C MET A 320 -9.29 18.88 11.03
N ARG A 321 -9.50 19.57 12.16
CA ARG A 321 -10.67 20.45 12.31
C ARG A 321 -10.69 21.56 11.26
N ARG A 322 -9.55 22.17 10.93
CA ARG A 322 -9.48 23.27 9.95
C ARG A 322 -9.78 22.79 8.54
N SER A 323 -9.20 21.66 8.14
CA SER A 323 -9.45 21.07 6.82
C SER A 323 -10.93 20.71 6.60
N TRP A 324 -11.70 20.44 7.66
CA TRP A 324 -13.04 19.87 7.49
C TRP A 324 -14.21 20.65 8.11
N SER A 325 -13.97 21.60 9.02
CA SER A 325 -15.04 22.49 9.54
C SER A 325 -15.57 23.49 8.50
N GLN A 326 -14.95 23.53 7.31
CA GLN A 326 -15.30 24.40 6.19
C GLN A 326 -15.86 23.64 4.99
N LEU A 327 -16.07 22.32 5.10
CA LEU A 327 -16.72 21.54 4.04
C LEU A 327 -18.18 21.96 3.93
N VAL A 328 -18.50 22.62 2.82
CA VAL A 328 -19.87 22.99 2.46
C VAL A 328 -20.61 21.77 1.88
N PRO A 329 -21.94 21.69 2.02
CA PRO A 329 -22.73 20.70 1.30
C PRO A 329 -22.37 20.71 -0.20
N GLY A 330 -22.08 19.53 -0.76
CA GLY A 330 -21.67 19.39 -2.16
C GLY A 330 -20.17 19.60 -2.43
N ALA A 331 -19.32 19.79 -1.42
CA ALA A 331 -17.87 19.93 -1.62
C ALA A 331 -17.24 18.75 -2.39
N TYR A 332 -17.80 17.55 -2.24
CA TYR A 332 -17.35 16.34 -2.93
C TYR A 332 -17.98 16.11 -4.31
N ALA A 333 -18.95 16.91 -4.75
CA ALA A 333 -19.69 16.63 -5.99
C ALA A 333 -18.79 16.49 -7.21
N GLU A 334 -17.74 17.31 -7.31
CA GLU A 334 -16.75 17.22 -8.38
C GLU A 334 -15.93 15.92 -8.30
N ARG A 335 -15.55 15.50 -7.09
CA ARG A 335 -14.78 14.26 -6.86
C ARG A 335 -15.64 13.01 -7.10
N ASP A 336 -16.91 13.06 -6.71
CA ASP A 336 -17.89 12.00 -6.97
C ASP A 336 -18.12 11.83 -8.48
N ALA A 337 -18.21 12.94 -9.23
CA ALA A 337 -18.30 12.91 -10.70
C ALA A 337 -17.01 12.35 -11.33
N ALA A 338 -15.83 12.79 -10.88
CA ALA A 338 -14.55 12.30 -11.38
C ALA A 338 -14.34 10.80 -11.10
N GLN A 339 -14.75 10.33 -9.91
CA GLN A 339 -14.77 8.91 -9.54
C GLN A 339 -15.63 8.09 -10.51
N ALA A 340 -16.85 8.57 -10.83
CA ALA A 340 -17.75 7.89 -11.75
C ALA A 340 -17.16 7.79 -13.16
N VAL A 341 -16.58 8.88 -13.68
CA VAL A 341 -15.90 8.90 -14.98
C VAL A 341 -14.70 7.94 -14.99
N ALA A 342 -13.89 7.92 -13.93
CA ALA A 342 -12.76 7.01 -13.81
C ALA A 342 -13.20 5.54 -13.74
N MET A 343 -14.33 5.24 -13.10
CA MET A 343 -14.92 3.90 -13.06
C MET A 343 -15.36 3.43 -14.44
N GLU A 344 -16.03 4.29 -15.21
CA GLU A 344 -16.40 4.02 -16.60
C GLU A 344 -15.17 3.81 -17.48
N ASP A 345 -14.10 4.56 -17.24
CA ASP A 345 -12.83 4.39 -17.94
C ASP A 345 -12.17 3.05 -17.63
N LEU A 346 -12.20 2.60 -16.37
CA LEU A 346 -11.72 1.27 -15.99
C LEU A 346 -12.52 0.16 -16.63
N ALA A 347 -13.85 0.26 -16.64
CA ALA A 347 -14.71 -0.73 -17.30
C ALA A 347 -14.45 -0.80 -18.82
N ARG A 348 -14.15 0.34 -19.47
CA ARG A 348 -13.80 0.36 -20.91
C ARG A 348 -12.45 -0.28 -21.23
N HIS A 349 -11.53 -0.31 -20.27
CA HIS A 349 -10.16 -0.81 -20.43
C HIS A 349 -9.88 -2.06 -19.60
N SER A 350 -10.89 -2.78 -19.16
CA SER A 350 -10.76 -4.08 -18.52
C SER A 350 -11.87 -5.01 -19.04
N ASP A 351 -11.72 -6.31 -18.81
CA ASP A 351 -12.77 -7.27 -19.14
C ASP A 351 -13.91 -7.29 -18.09
N ALA A 352 -13.91 -6.34 -17.14
CA ALA A 352 -14.91 -6.21 -16.09
C ALA A 352 -16.03 -5.25 -16.53
N SER A 353 -17.29 -5.64 -16.27
CA SER A 353 -18.41 -4.75 -16.55
C SER A 353 -18.48 -3.60 -15.54
N LEU A 354 -19.06 -2.47 -15.96
CA LEU A 354 -19.25 -1.32 -15.06
C LEU A 354 -20.08 -1.68 -13.82
N ASP A 355 -21.06 -2.56 -13.96
CA ASP A 355 -21.90 -2.99 -12.84
C ASP A 355 -21.13 -3.88 -11.87
N GLN A 356 -20.30 -4.81 -12.37
CA GLN A 356 -19.41 -5.61 -11.52
C GLN A 356 -18.47 -4.71 -10.70
N LEU A 357 -17.85 -3.74 -11.35
CA LEU A 357 -16.96 -2.79 -10.68
C LEU A 357 -17.68 -1.94 -9.64
N ARG A 358 -18.91 -1.49 -9.93
CA ARG A 358 -19.74 -0.78 -8.94
C ARG A 358 -20.09 -1.65 -7.74
N GLU A 359 -20.45 -2.91 -7.98
CA GLU A 359 -20.79 -3.84 -6.90
C GLU A 359 -19.60 -4.11 -5.99
N VAL A 360 -18.41 -4.34 -6.55
CA VAL A 360 -17.18 -4.52 -5.76
C VAL A 360 -16.82 -3.23 -5.03
N TYR A 361 -16.87 -2.08 -5.70
CA TYR A 361 -16.57 -0.78 -5.07
C TYR A 361 -17.49 -0.50 -3.87
N ASN A 362 -18.76 -0.92 -3.93
CA ASN A 362 -19.72 -0.73 -2.85
C ASN A 362 -19.49 -1.64 -1.63
N LEU A 363 -18.62 -2.65 -1.73
CA LEU A 363 -18.19 -3.44 -0.59
C LEU A 363 -17.25 -2.68 0.36
N ARG A 364 -16.72 -1.53 -0.08
CA ARG A 364 -15.82 -0.68 0.70
C ARG A 364 -16.40 -0.31 2.06
N ALA A 365 -15.52 -0.12 3.03
CA ALA A 365 -15.87 0.49 4.30
C ALA A 365 -16.24 1.97 4.12
N GLN A 366 -16.97 2.51 5.10
CA GLN A 366 -17.23 3.94 5.19
C GLN A 366 -16.05 4.63 5.87
N SER A 367 -15.55 5.71 5.27
CA SER A 367 -14.42 6.45 5.84
C SER A 367 -14.87 7.16 7.12
N VAL A 368 -14.29 6.75 8.27
CA VAL A 368 -14.71 7.21 9.62
C VAL A 368 -14.73 8.75 9.73
N LEU A 369 -13.84 9.43 9.02
CA LEU A 369 -13.76 10.89 9.07
C LEU A 369 -14.83 11.61 8.26
N LYS A 370 -15.24 11.03 7.13
CA LYS A 370 -15.93 11.73 6.04
C LYS A 370 -17.36 11.26 5.84
N GLU A 371 -17.65 10.03 6.21
CA GLU A 371 -18.92 9.36 5.95
C GLU A 371 -19.63 8.91 7.24
N ASP A 372 -18.93 8.87 8.39
CA ASP A 372 -19.54 8.57 9.70
C ASP A 372 -19.36 9.70 10.75
N PRO A 373 -20.12 10.81 10.62
CA PRO A 373 -20.09 11.92 11.59
C PRO A 373 -20.72 11.55 12.94
N GLY A 374 -21.36 10.37 13.06
CA GLY A 374 -22.01 9.87 14.27
C GLY A 374 -21.12 9.02 15.16
N SER A 375 -19.99 8.53 14.64
CA SER A 375 -19.04 7.68 15.35
C SER A 375 -18.60 8.25 16.71
N THR A 376 -18.31 7.35 17.65
CA THR A 376 -17.73 7.70 18.96
C THR A 376 -16.45 8.54 18.81
N LEU A 377 -15.64 8.26 17.78
CA LEU A 377 -14.45 9.03 17.44
C LEU A 377 -14.81 10.49 17.11
N TRP A 378 -15.80 10.73 16.25
CA TRP A 378 -16.23 12.08 15.86
C TRP A 378 -16.80 12.89 17.04
N ARG A 379 -17.61 12.25 17.88
CA ARG A 379 -18.14 12.86 19.12
C ARG A 379 -17.00 13.30 20.03
N THR A 380 -15.96 12.47 20.14
CA THR A 380 -14.77 12.74 20.94
C THR A 380 -13.95 13.88 20.36
N ILE A 381 -13.61 13.86 19.07
CA ILE A 381 -12.86 14.93 18.38
C ILE A 381 -13.58 16.28 18.49
N ARG A 382 -14.90 16.31 18.28
CA ARG A 382 -15.70 17.54 18.36
C ARG A 382 -15.74 18.11 19.78
N PHE A 383 -15.88 17.25 20.78
CA PHE A 383 -15.84 17.64 22.20
C PHE A 383 -14.46 18.21 22.58
N LEU A 384 -13.41 17.46 22.25
CA LEU A 384 -12.02 17.83 22.49
C LEU A 384 -11.69 19.18 21.82
N THR A 385 -11.94 19.33 20.52
CA THR A 385 -11.55 20.57 19.83
C THR A 385 -12.39 21.82 20.22
N ARG A 386 -13.63 21.67 20.74
CA ARG A 386 -14.48 22.81 21.15
C ARG A 386 -14.26 23.25 22.60
N SER A 387 -13.77 22.36 23.46
CA SER A 387 -13.70 22.64 24.89
C SER A 387 -12.39 23.33 25.27
N ARG A 388 -12.49 24.46 25.98
CA ARG A 388 -11.38 25.08 26.71
C ARG A 388 -10.85 24.21 27.87
N PHE A 389 -11.53 23.09 28.15
CA PHE A 389 -11.19 22.07 29.14
C PHE A 389 -10.53 20.81 28.53
N MET A 390 -10.00 20.89 27.30
CA MET A 390 -9.19 19.83 26.67
C MET A 390 -8.18 19.21 27.64
N LEU A 391 -7.33 20.05 28.21
CA LEU A 391 -6.22 19.61 29.05
C LEU A 391 -6.71 18.84 30.31
N PRO A 392 -7.66 19.35 31.11
CA PRO A 392 -8.16 18.61 32.27
C PRO A 392 -8.97 17.35 31.92
N VAL A 393 -9.69 17.30 30.80
CA VAL A 393 -10.39 16.06 30.40
C VAL A 393 -9.38 15.00 29.97
N LEU A 394 -8.36 15.37 29.19
CA LEU A 394 -7.32 14.45 28.75
C LEU A 394 -6.47 13.94 29.91
N LEU A 395 -6.24 14.77 30.94
CA LEU A 395 -5.60 14.38 32.21
C LEU A 395 -6.37 13.31 33.00
N ILE A 396 -7.69 13.16 32.78
CA ILE A 396 -8.52 12.17 33.47
C ILE A 396 -8.80 10.96 32.57
N VAL A 397 -9.12 11.21 31.30
CA VAL A 397 -9.50 10.17 30.34
C VAL A 397 -8.29 9.34 29.92
N CYS A 398 -7.10 9.93 29.73
CA CYS A 398 -5.93 9.17 29.33
C CYS A 398 -5.51 8.14 30.39
N PRO A 399 -5.38 8.46 31.70
CA PRO A 399 -5.08 7.45 32.71
C PRO A 399 -6.14 6.36 32.82
N LEU A 400 -7.42 6.71 32.70
CA LEU A 400 -8.52 5.74 32.75
C LEU A 400 -8.56 4.85 31.51
N ALA A 401 -8.28 5.40 30.33
CA ALA A 401 -8.17 4.63 29.09
C ALA A 401 -6.92 3.75 29.08
N SER A 402 -5.77 4.25 29.54
CA SER A 402 -4.54 3.48 29.74
C SER A 402 -4.78 2.33 30.73
N LEU A 403 -5.44 2.59 31.86
CA LEU A 403 -5.79 1.57 32.84
C LEU A 403 -6.78 0.55 32.26
N TYR A 404 -7.80 0.99 31.53
CA TYR A 404 -8.76 0.10 30.87
C TYR A 404 -8.11 -0.79 29.82
N LEU A 405 -7.25 -0.22 28.97
CA LEU A 405 -6.52 -0.96 27.93
C LEU A 405 -5.49 -1.92 28.55
N TRP A 406 -4.80 -1.52 29.61
CA TRP A 406 -3.90 -2.38 30.39
C TRP A 406 -4.64 -3.51 31.11
N VAL A 407 -5.84 -3.28 31.63
CA VAL A 407 -6.68 -4.36 32.18
C VAL A 407 -7.17 -5.28 31.06
N ARG A 408 -7.55 -4.71 29.91
CA ARG A 408 -8.01 -5.46 28.74
C ARG A 408 -6.89 -6.29 28.10
N SER A 409 -5.62 -5.91 28.23
CA SER A 409 -4.51 -6.74 27.73
C SER A 409 -4.38 -8.08 28.49
N PHE A 410 -4.93 -8.21 29.69
CA PHE A 410 -5.03 -9.51 30.40
C PHE A 410 -6.20 -10.37 29.93
N PHE A 411 -7.13 -9.80 29.17
CA PHE A 411 -8.35 -10.47 28.67
C PHE A 411 -8.56 -10.05 27.20
N PRO A 412 -7.71 -10.53 26.28
CA PRO A 412 -7.87 -10.22 24.87
C PRO A 412 -9.28 -10.61 24.41
N PRO A 413 -9.99 -9.73 23.67
CA PRO A 413 -11.25 -10.12 23.06
C PRO A 413 -11.02 -11.30 22.11
N ALA A 414 -12.06 -12.12 21.90
CA ALA A 414 -12.08 -13.05 20.77
C ALA A 414 -11.71 -12.26 19.52
N GLU A 415 -10.65 -12.68 18.84
CA GLU A 415 -10.08 -11.97 17.71
C GLU A 415 -11.17 -11.72 16.67
N GLU A 416 -11.29 -10.45 16.25
CA GLU A 416 -12.14 -10.06 15.13
C GLU A 416 -11.41 -10.51 13.85
N TYR A 417 -11.34 -11.83 13.67
CA TYR A 417 -10.59 -12.45 12.59
C TYR A 417 -11.31 -12.24 11.26
N ASP A 418 -10.49 -11.77 10.33
CA ASP A 418 -10.65 -11.88 8.90
C ASP A 418 -11.85 -11.14 8.27
N THR A 419 -11.72 -9.81 8.20
CA THR A 419 -12.60 -9.01 7.34
C THR A 419 -12.28 -9.16 5.86
N LEU A 420 -11.02 -9.46 5.49
CA LEU A 420 -10.59 -9.48 4.09
C LEU A 420 -10.98 -10.77 3.36
N GLY A 421 -10.81 -11.96 3.96
CA GLY A 421 -11.23 -13.23 3.37
C GLY A 421 -12.73 -13.30 3.15
N HIS A 422 -13.55 -12.77 4.07
CA HIS A 422 -14.98 -12.59 3.83
C HIS A 422 -15.26 -11.68 2.62
N LYS A 423 -14.54 -10.58 2.47
CA LYS A 423 -14.66 -9.70 1.31
C LYS A 423 -14.17 -10.38 0.03
N ALA A 424 -13.14 -11.21 0.11
CA ALA A 424 -12.63 -11.99 -1.00
C ALA A 424 -13.68 -12.96 -1.53
N VAL A 425 -14.48 -13.60 -0.67
CA VAL A 425 -15.63 -14.42 -1.09
C VAL A 425 -16.65 -13.59 -1.87
N GLU A 426 -17.06 -12.43 -1.36
CA GLU A 426 -18.03 -11.56 -2.05
C GLU A 426 -17.49 -11.07 -3.41
N ILE A 427 -16.20 -10.75 -3.50
CA ILE A 427 -15.53 -10.33 -4.74
C ILE A 427 -15.47 -11.48 -5.73
N ALA A 428 -15.09 -12.68 -5.28
CA ALA A 428 -15.02 -13.86 -6.13
C ALA A 428 -16.37 -14.19 -6.76
N GLU A 429 -17.47 -14.04 -6.02
CA GLU A 429 -18.84 -14.20 -6.55
C GLU A 429 -19.20 -13.14 -7.60
N LYS A 430 -18.91 -11.87 -7.31
CA LYS A 430 -19.26 -10.73 -8.18
C LYS A 430 -18.44 -10.69 -9.47
N MET A 431 -17.15 -10.93 -9.34
CA MET A 431 -16.19 -10.95 -10.45
C MET A 431 -16.12 -12.31 -11.14
N LYS A 432 -16.71 -13.35 -10.53
CA LYS A 432 -16.73 -14.74 -11.01
C LYS A 432 -15.32 -15.32 -11.19
N VAL A 433 -14.38 -14.91 -10.34
CA VAL A 433 -12.98 -15.33 -10.40
C VAL A 433 -12.72 -16.58 -9.56
N ARG A 434 -11.69 -17.32 -9.94
CA ARG A 434 -11.19 -18.46 -9.16
C ARG A 434 -10.24 -18.02 -8.05
N TYR A 435 -9.42 -17.00 -8.28
CA TYR A 435 -8.43 -16.54 -7.32
C TYR A 435 -8.65 -15.08 -6.95
N VAL A 436 -8.52 -14.77 -5.67
CA VAL A 436 -8.49 -13.40 -5.16
C VAL A 436 -7.17 -13.21 -4.39
N VAL A 437 -6.42 -12.15 -4.70
CA VAL A 437 -5.16 -11.84 -4.00
C VAL A 437 -5.27 -10.44 -3.41
N MET A 438 -4.96 -10.32 -2.12
CA MET A 438 -4.90 -9.03 -1.40
C MET A 438 -3.61 -8.87 -0.59
N GLY A 439 -3.42 -7.66 -0.06
CA GLY A 439 -2.39 -7.30 0.92
C GLY A 439 -3.00 -6.46 2.07
N HIS A 440 -2.37 -5.35 2.43
CA HIS A 440 -2.84 -4.30 3.38
C HIS A 440 -2.75 -4.66 4.87
N THR A 441 -2.96 -5.92 5.24
CA THR A 441 -2.93 -6.34 6.66
C THR A 441 -1.55 -6.73 7.15
N HIS A 442 -0.60 -6.98 6.22
CA HIS A 442 0.73 -7.54 6.46
C HIS A 442 0.73 -9.00 6.95
N ASP A 443 -0.45 -9.57 7.18
CA ASP A 443 -0.64 -10.96 7.57
C ASP A 443 -0.58 -11.89 6.36
N THR A 444 -0.13 -13.11 6.56
CA THR A 444 -0.15 -14.15 5.51
C THR A 444 -1.31 -15.10 5.70
N ASP A 445 -2.09 -15.29 4.64
CA ASP A 445 -3.29 -16.11 4.70
C ASP A 445 -3.56 -16.84 3.38
N LEU A 446 -4.16 -18.03 3.49
CA LEU A 446 -4.60 -18.87 2.39
C LEU A 446 -5.92 -19.53 2.75
N GLN A 447 -7.00 -19.13 2.08
CA GLN A 447 -8.32 -19.66 2.37
C GLN A 447 -9.01 -20.23 1.13
N PRO A 448 -9.70 -21.38 1.24
CA PRO A 448 -10.54 -21.85 0.16
C PRO A 448 -11.79 -20.97 0.03
N LEU A 449 -12.03 -20.47 -1.17
CA LEU A 449 -13.27 -19.79 -1.53
C LEU A 449 -14.34 -20.86 -1.81
N ALA A 450 -15.44 -20.81 -1.06
CA ALA A 450 -16.53 -21.79 -1.18
C ALA A 450 -17.12 -21.85 -2.61
N THR A 451 -16.92 -20.80 -3.40
CA THR A 451 -17.33 -20.67 -4.78
C THR A 451 -16.25 -21.21 -5.75
N HIS A 452 -16.62 -22.17 -6.60
CA HIS A 452 -15.83 -22.66 -7.75
C HIS A 452 -14.47 -23.33 -7.45
N ALA A 453 -14.24 -23.85 -6.24
CA ALA A 453 -12.93 -24.36 -5.82
C ALA A 453 -11.82 -23.31 -6.02
N GLY A 454 -12.16 -22.07 -5.67
CA GLY A 454 -11.25 -20.93 -5.70
C GLY A 454 -10.44 -20.80 -4.42
N GLU A 455 -9.45 -19.91 -4.43
CA GLU A 455 -8.56 -19.66 -3.29
C GLU A 455 -8.34 -18.15 -3.12
N TYR A 456 -8.33 -17.71 -1.87
CA TYR A 456 -7.93 -16.37 -1.46
C TYR A 456 -6.50 -16.42 -0.92
N PHE A 457 -5.67 -15.48 -1.37
CA PHE A 457 -4.29 -15.30 -0.91
C PHE A 457 -4.13 -13.92 -0.31
N ASN A 458 -3.52 -13.86 0.86
CA ASN A 458 -2.96 -12.63 1.42
C ASN A 458 -1.43 -12.76 1.44
N THR A 459 -0.74 -11.87 0.73
CA THR A 459 0.69 -12.04 0.44
C THR A 459 1.63 -11.63 1.58
N GLY A 460 1.12 -11.31 2.76
CA GLY A 460 1.95 -10.85 3.87
C GLY A 460 2.63 -9.52 3.58
N THR A 461 3.89 -9.39 3.97
CA THR A 461 4.67 -8.15 3.82
C THR A 461 6.13 -8.42 3.44
N TRP A 462 6.76 -7.42 2.83
CA TRP A 462 8.20 -7.35 2.63
C TRP A 462 8.83 -6.30 3.56
N THR A 463 8.32 -6.21 4.78
CA THR A 463 8.88 -5.39 5.87
C THR A 463 9.31 -6.29 7.02
N THR A 464 10.19 -5.79 7.87
CA THR A 464 10.60 -6.51 9.09
C THR A 464 9.48 -6.52 10.12
N VAL A 465 9.13 -7.71 10.61
CA VAL A 465 8.12 -8.00 11.62
C VAL A 465 8.85 -8.31 12.94
N PHE A 466 8.85 -7.36 13.87
CA PHE A 466 9.64 -7.44 15.10
C PHE A 466 8.87 -7.94 16.35
N SER A 467 7.64 -8.47 16.23
CA SER A 467 6.86 -8.81 17.42
C SER A 467 7.37 -10.08 18.13
N GLN A 468 7.45 -10.04 19.47
CA GLN A 468 7.91 -11.17 20.30
C GLN A 468 6.97 -12.39 20.26
N GLU A 469 5.69 -12.17 19.98
CA GLU A 469 4.69 -13.24 19.84
C GLU A 469 4.75 -13.90 18.44
N GLU A 470 5.04 -13.16 17.37
CA GLU A 470 5.27 -13.73 16.02
C GLU A 470 6.64 -14.38 15.90
N LEU A 471 7.66 -13.89 16.61
CA LEU A 471 8.95 -14.58 16.77
C LEU A 471 8.79 -15.99 17.38
N LEU A 472 7.72 -16.23 18.14
CA LEU A 472 7.37 -17.54 18.72
C LEU A 472 6.47 -18.38 17.79
N MET A 473 5.68 -17.76 16.91
CA MET A 473 4.77 -18.43 15.95
C MET A 473 5.36 -18.63 14.54
N GLY A 474 6.54 -18.07 14.28
CA GLY A 474 7.30 -18.27 13.06
C GLY A 474 7.13 -17.11 12.07
N ASP A 475 8.29 -16.69 11.57
CA ASP A 475 8.66 -15.82 10.45
C ASP A 475 7.87 -16.03 9.12
N GLU A 476 6.69 -16.65 9.09
CA GLU A 476 5.99 -17.03 7.85
C GLU A 476 5.29 -15.87 7.12
N SER A 477 5.38 -14.62 7.60
CA SER A 477 4.76 -13.45 6.96
C SER A 477 5.71 -12.48 6.26
N GLU A 478 7.02 -12.61 6.48
CA GLU A 478 8.03 -11.82 5.80
C GLU A 478 8.45 -12.45 4.47
N LEU A 479 8.70 -11.61 3.46
CA LEU A 479 9.21 -12.02 2.14
C LEU A 479 8.28 -13.01 1.41
N VAL A 480 6.99 -12.93 1.71
CA VAL A 480 5.94 -13.77 1.13
C VAL A 480 5.45 -13.17 -0.19
N PHE A 481 5.09 -14.03 -1.13
CA PHE A 481 4.56 -13.66 -2.42
C PHE A 481 3.64 -14.75 -2.96
N ALA A 482 2.65 -14.38 -3.76
CA ALA A 482 1.87 -15.35 -4.52
C ALA A 482 2.57 -15.60 -5.87
N CYS A 483 2.80 -16.87 -6.19
CA CYS A 483 3.42 -17.32 -7.43
C CYS A 483 2.35 -17.98 -8.31
N GLY A 484 2.18 -17.48 -9.53
CA GLY A 484 1.23 -18.02 -10.50
C GLY A 484 1.95 -18.68 -11.67
N ILE A 485 1.77 -19.99 -11.84
CA ILE A 485 2.39 -20.75 -12.92
C ILE A 485 1.34 -21.04 -13.99
N ARG A 486 1.67 -20.69 -15.24
CA ARG A 486 0.83 -20.98 -16.40
C ARG A 486 1.02 -22.42 -16.86
N GLU A 487 -0.06 -23.18 -16.87
CA GLU A 487 -0.10 -24.55 -17.39
C GLU A 487 -0.91 -24.60 -18.69
N ASN A 488 -0.84 -25.73 -19.42
CA ASN A 488 -1.65 -25.98 -20.61
C ASN A 488 -1.61 -24.83 -21.65
N ASN A 489 -0.40 -24.41 -22.04
CA ASN A 489 -0.14 -23.28 -22.95
C ASN A 489 -0.66 -21.91 -22.48
N GLY A 490 -0.92 -21.74 -21.17
CA GLY A 490 -1.45 -20.49 -20.60
C GLY A 490 -2.95 -20.50 -20.35
N ALA A 491 -3.65 -21.59 -20.67
CA ALA A 491 -5.08 -21.74 -20.41
C ALA A 491 -5.40 -21.87 -18.92
N ASP A 492 -4.50 -22.49 -18.15
CA ASP A 492 -4.67 -22.70 -16.72
C ASP A 492 -3.63 -21.91 -15.92
N LEU A 493 -4.02 -21.55 -14.70
CA LEU A 493 -3.17 -20.86 -13.72
C LEU A 493 -3.20 -21.63 -12.40
N LYS A 494 -2.02 -22.02 -11.94
CA LYS A 494 -1.81 -22.61 -10.64
C LYS A 494 -1.17 -21.57 -9.72
N MET A 495 -1.89 -21.20 -8.67
CA MET A 495 -1.40 -20.25 -7.68
C MET A 495 -0.79 -20.98 -6.49
N LEU A 496 0.32 -20.46 -5.97
CA LEU A 496 1.03 -20.98 -4.81
C LEU A 496 1.44 -19.82 -3.91
N LEU A 497 1.28 -19.98 -2.60
CA LEU A 497 1.79 -19.03 -1.61
C LEU A 497 3.22 -19.42 -1.24
N MET A 498 4.17 -18.56 -1.59
CA MET A 498 5.60 -18.84 -1.50
C MET A 498 6.27 -17.81 -0.60
N LYS A 499 7.40 -18.18 -0.01
CA LYS A 499 8.30 -17.30 0.74
C LYS A 499 9.69 -17.35 0.11
N TRP A 500 10.31 -16.18 -0.08
CA TRP A 500 11.72 -16.11 -0.46
C TRP A 500 12.60 -16.52 0.72
N ASN A 501 13.42 -17.57 0.54
CA ASN A 501 14.40 -18.00 1.54
C ASN A 501 15.79 -17.53 1.08
N ASP A 502 16.15 -16.32 1.51
CA ASP A 502 17.38 -15.68 1.04
C ASP A 502 18.66 -16.47 1.34
N PRO A 503 18.87 -17.05 2.55
CA PRO A 503 20.02 -17.92 2.81
C PRO A 503 20.12 -19.13 1.87
N ALA A 504 18.99 -19.67 1.40
CA ALA A 504 18.96 -20.78 0.46
C ALA A 504 19.04 -20.32 -1.01
N GLY A 505 18.77 -19.04 -1.28
CA GLY A 505 18.73 -18.49 -2.63
C GLY A 505 17.59 -19.02 -3.50
N GLU A 506 16.52 -19.52 -2.88
CA GLU A 506 15.38 -20.12 -3.58
C GLU A 506 14.05 -19.87 -2.83
N PRO A 507 12.90 -19.90 -3.53
CA PRO A 507 11.60 -19.80 -2.89
C PRO A 507 11.18 -21.14 -2.27
N ARG A 508 10.46 -21.08 -1.14
CA ARG A 508 9.84 -22.23 -0.48
C ARG A 508 8.34 -22.05 -0.33
N LEU A 509 7.58 -23.14 -0.30
CA LEU A 509 6.14 -23.08 -0.02
C LEU A 509 5.91 -22.62 1.43
N VAL A 510 4.97 -21.69 1.62
CA VAL A 510 4.51 -21.28 2.96
C VAL A 510 3.69 -22.43 3.57
N ARG A 511 3.90 -22.69 4.87
CA ARG A 511 3.17 -23.74 5.60
C ARG A 511 2.27 -23.10 6.66
N LEU A 512 1.03 -22.80 6.29
CA LEU A 512 0.01 -22.38 7.25
C LEU A 512 -0.56 -23.60 7.96
N LEU A 513 -0.62 -23.56 9.29
CA LEU A 513 -1.22 -24.61 10.11
C LEU A 513 -2.70 -24.27 10.35
N GLU A 514 -3.59 -25.24 10.15
CA GLU A 514 -5.01 -25.07 10.50
C GLU A 514 -5.14 -24.70 11.98
N THR A 515 -5.82 -23.58 12.27
CA THR A 515 -6.17 -23.26 13.65
C THR A 515 -7.23 -24.25 14.18
N GLY A 516 -7.32 -24.39 15.50
CA GLY A 516 -8.31 -25.30 16.12
C GLY A 516 -9.76 -24.96 15.74
N GLU A 517 -10.05 -23.69 15.45
CA GLU A 517 -11.36 -23.18 15.03
C GLU A 517 -11.60 -23.44 13.53
N GLU A 518 -10.61 -23.23 12.66
CA GLU A 518 -10.69 -23.59 11.24
C GLU A 518 -10.91 -25.08 11.03
N ARG A 519 -10.21 -25.92 11.80
CA ARG A 519 -10.40 -27.37 11.78
C ARG A 519 -11.82 -27.75 12.20
N ALA A 520 -12.38 -27.07 13.21
CA ALA A 520 -13.75 -27.28 13.65
C ALA A 520 -14.78 -26.81 12.60
N ALA A 521 -14.54 -25.69 11.93
CA ALA A 521 -15.38 -25.17 10.85
C ALA A 521 -15.32 -26.03 9.58
N SER A 522 -14.12 -26.51 9.22
CA SER A 522 -13.88 -27.48 8.15
C SER A 522 -14.65 -28.78 8.39
N LEU A 523 -14.56 -29.35 9.60
CA LEU A 523 -15.33 -30.53 10.01
C LEU A 523 -16.84 -30.29 10.02
N ALA A 524 -17.29 -29.07 10.34
CA ALA A 524 -18.71 -28.70 10.30
C ALA A 524 -19.26 -28.58 8.87
N ARG A 525 -18.44 -28.11 7.92
CA ARG A 525 -18.77 -28.06 6.48
C ARG A 525 -18.73 -29.45 5.83
N ALA A 526 -17.92 -30.37 6.36
CA ALA A 526 -17.79 -31.74 5.88
C ALA A 526 -18.91 -32.71 6.35
N LYS A 527 -20.09 -32.22 6.75
CA LYS A 527 -21.21 -33.12 7.09
C LYS A 527 -21.64 -33.91 5.83
N PRO A 528 -21.65 -35.26 5.88
CA PRO A 528 -22.09 -36.05 4.75
C PRO A 528 -23.57 -35.77 4.47
N ALA A 529 -23.92 -35.73 3.17
CA ALA A 529 -25.30 -35.69 2.74
C ALA A 529 -26.12 -36.77 3.47
N PRO A 530 -27.36 -36.49 3.89
CA PRO A 530 -28.19 -37.49 4.54
C PRO A 530 -28.31 -38.70 3.61
N PRO A 531 -28.22 -39.93 4.13
CA PRO A 531 -28.23 -41.12 3.29
C PRO A 531 -29.51 -41.16 2.46
N ALA A 532 -29.34 -41.25 1.14
CA ALA A 532 -30.43 -41.55 0.25
C ALA A 532 -30.96 -42.97 0.54
N HIS A 533 -32.28 -43.05 0.70
CA HIS A 533 -33.13 -44.25 0.78
C HIS A 533 -33.36 -44.89 2.15
N ALA A 534 -34.62 -44.79 2.59
CA ALA A 534 -35.41 -45.97 2.90
C ALA A 534 -36.82 -45.80 2.30
N VAL A 535 -37.10 -46.56 1.24
CA VAL A 535 -38.44 -46.88 0.74
C VAL A 535 -38.89 -48.18 1.44
N ALA A 536 -40.19 -48.28 1.71
CA ALA A 536 -40.94 -49.39 2.32
C ALA A 536 -40.76 -49.52 3.85
N ALA A 537 -41.80 -49.59 4.67
CA ALA A 537 -43.16 -50.12 4.49
C ALA A 537 -44.22 -49.23 5.16
#